data_AF-A0A7C2BR78-F1
#
_entry.id   AF-A0A7C2BR78-F1
#
_cell.length_a   1.000
_cell.length_b   1.000
_cell.length_c   1.000
_cell.angle_alpha   90.00
_cell.angle_beta   90.00
_cell.angle_gamma   90.00
#
_symmetry.space_group_name_H-M   'P 1'
#
loop_
_entity.id
_entity.type
_entity.pdbx_description
1 polymer ?
#
loop_
_entity_poly.entity_id
_entity_poly.type
_entity_poly.pdbx_seq_one_letter_code
_entity_poly.pdbx_strand_id
1 'polypeptide(L)'
;MSQKIKNPLAQALGLVFQGMRDKLGGISSSQIASTMGLAASHYRMIEAGSAILQPSRAIKIVQTFDTIEFVPLCQVLVSIQVLDSVKQSVADMRTSAGMLAEATPSLSPVLKKLDALLDIVESSSPSEVGRAIGSGGLKDELSIFLTTAPVIFTADQMDNFMSPTYQYPISGQLYSKIGNILQGVAPFYLDAVLQLIDNLKDVTPRVTAGELAKWESTRKNRISHIIGIVRQPEVMLDFSTFDYSYLWEENFQKILMIYRDPPQADAAPIHQRICELLKKRFESERVRYERELETFDQILAEKLQIESCKGRVSEVDEILQHSDIAMNNLWVYVLSSGYVVPFIDNATVEATAADVYGTSLGYDETCQKLISIRRLCSEIGFGL
;
A
#
# COMPACT_ATOMS: atom_id res chain seq x y z
N MET A 1 -40.28 -19.39 -10.40
CA MET A 1 -38.99 -18.81 -10.82
C MET A 1 -38.36 -18.20 -9.58
N SER A 2 -37.25 -18.75 -9.05
CA SER A 2 -36.59 -18.13 -7.90
C SER A 2 -36.01 -16.78 -8.33
N GLN A 3 -36.38 -15.72 -7.62
CA GLN A 3 -35.84 -14.40 -7.86
C GLN A 3 -34.34 -14.47 -7.53
N LYS A 4 -33.48 -14.29 -8.53
CA LYS A 4 -32.02 -14.32 -8.30
C LYS A 4 -31.67 -13.19 -7.35
N ILE A 5 -31.15 -13.56 -6.18
CA ILE A 5 -30.70 -12.60 -5.16
C ILE A 5 -29.53 -11.82 -5.75
N LYS A 6 -29.56 -10.49 -5.61
CA LYS A 6 -28.40 -9.66 -5.94
C LYS A 6 -27.37 -9.83 -4.83
N ASN A 7 -26.10 -10.00 -5.19
CA ASN A 7 -25.02 -10.13 -4.23
C ASN A 7 -24.88 -8.82 -3.41
N PRO A 8 -25.17 -8.82 -2.09
CA PRO A 8 -25.13 -7.60 -1.29
C PRO A 8 -23.72 -7.00 -1.18
N LEU A 9 -22.67 -7.83 -1.23
CA LEU A 9 -21.28 -7.37 -1.23
C LEU A 9 -20.92 -6.63 -2.52
N ALA A 10 -21.44 -7.09 -3.67
CA ALA A 10 -21.28 -6.39 -4.94
C ALA A 10 -22.02 -5.05 -4.96
N GLN A 11 -23.20 -4.98 -4.35
CA GLN A 11 -23.95 -3.73 -4.18
C GLN A 11 -23.23 -2.76 -3.25
N ALA A 12 -22.67 -3.24 -2.14
CA ALA A 12 -21.86 -2.42 -1.23
C ALA A 12 -20.61 -1.86 -1.95
N LEU A 13 -19.89 -2.68 -2.71
CA LEU A 13 -18.73 -2.23 -3.50
C LEU A 13 -19.11 -1.14 -4.51
N GLY A 14 -20.26 -1.29 -5.17
CA GLY A 14 -20.79 -0.27 -6.09
C GLY A 14 -21.03 1.07 -5.40
N LEU A 15 -21.59 1.07 -4.18
CA LEU A 15 -21.80 2.27 -3.38
C LEU A 15 -20.48 2.87 -2.85
N VAL A 16 -19.46 2.06 -2.58
CA VAL A 16 -18.12 2.55 -2.25
C VAL A 16 -17.54 3.29 -3.45
N PHE A 17 -17.59 2.73 -4.66
CA PHE A 17 -17.11 3.42 -5.86
C PHE A 17 -17.86 4.70 -6.15
N GLN A 18 -19.19 4.73 -5.96
CA GLN A 18 -19.96 5.97 -6.06
C GLN A 18 -19.45 7.02 -5.06
N GLY A 19 -19.25 6.64 -3.80
CA GLY A 19 -18.73 7.55 -2.78
C GLY A 19 -17.31 8.06 -3.10
N MET A 20 -16.44 7.22 -3.64
CA MET A 20 -15.10 7.64 -4.09
C MET A 20 -15.17 8.59 -5.28
N ARG A 21 -16.04 8.32 -6.25
CA ARG A 21 -16.29 9.20 -7.41
C ARG A 21 -16.81 10.57 -6.98
N ASP A 22 -17.70 10.61 -6.00
CA ASP A 22 -18.23 11.86 -5.45
C ASP A 22 -17.12 12.68 -4.75
N LYS A 23 -16.23 12.01 -4.01
CA LYS A 23 -15.05 12.64 -3.37
C LYS A 23 -14.05 13.24 -4.37
N LEU A 24 -13.96 12.69 -5.58
CA LEU A 24 -13.12 13.22 -6.68
C LEU A 24 -13.73 14.46 -7.35
N GLY A 25 -14.72 15.11 -6.75
CA GLY A 25 -15.39 16.31 -7.29
C GLY A 25 -16.58 16.00 -8.21
N GLY A 26 -17.22 14.84 -8.04
CA GLY A 26 -18.43 14.48 -8.77
C GLY A 26 -18.19 14.14 -10.25
N ILE A 27 -17.03 13.56 -10.57
CA ILE A 27 -16.67 13.10 -11.92
C ILE A 27 -17.78 12.17 -12.45
N SER A 28 -18.13 12.28 -13.73
CA SER A 28 -19.21 11.46 -14.29
C SER A 28 -18.81 9.98 -14.36
N SER A 29 -19.79 9.08 -14.18
CA SER A 29 -19.59 7.63 -14.35
C SER A 29 -18.99 7.27 -15.72
N SER A 30 -19.23 8.08 -16.76
CA SER A 30 -18.65 7.88 -18.09
C SER A 30 -17.15 8.16 -18.14
N GLN A 31 -16.68 9.19 -17.42
CA GLN A 31 -15.26 9.53 -17.35
C GLN A 31 -14.48 8.47 -16.57
N ILE A 32 -15.02 8.02 -15.42
CA ILE A 32 -14.42 6.92 -14.65
C ILE A 32 -14.37 5.63 -15.49
N ALA A 33 -15.45 5.30 -16.19
CA ALA A 33 -15.48 4.14 -17.08
C ALA A 33 -14.37 4.20 -18.14
N SER A 34 -14.13 5.38 -18.73
CA SER A 34 -13.06 5.58 -19.71
C SER A 34 -11.68 5.28 -19.12
N THR A 35 -11.37 5.80 -17.93
CA THR A 35 -10.11 5.54 -17.22
C THR A 35 -9.93 4.04 -16.92
N MET A 36 -11.02 3.36 -16.57
CA MET A 36 -11.04 1.93 -16.32
C MET A 36 -11.04 1.05 -17.59
N GLY A 37 -11.15 1.65 -18.77
CA GLY A 37 -11.31 0.93 -20.04
C GLY A 37 -12.60 0.11 -20.10
N LEU A 38 -13.69 0.65 -19.55
CA LEU A 38 -15.02 0.06 -19.52
C LEU A 38 -15.99 0.93 -20.33
N ALA A 39 -17.06 0.30 -20.84
CA ALA A 39 -18.20 1.03 -21.35
C ALA A 39 -18.94 1.73 -20.20
N ALA A 40 -19.41 2.97 -20.41
CA ALA A 40 -20.13 3.73 -19.39
C ALA A 40 -21.37 3.00 -18.85
N SER A 41 -22.09 2.27 -19.70
CA SER A 41 -23.22 1.42 -19.30
C SER A 41 -22.79 0.30 -18.35
N HIS A 42 -21.64 -0.33 -18.62
CA HIS A 42 -21.12 -1.41 -17.79
C HIS A 42 -20.67 -0.89 -16.41
N TYR A 43 -19.98 0.25 -16.37
CA TYR A 43 -19.58 0.86 -15.10
C TYR A 43 -20.78 1.27 -14.23
N ARG A 44 -21.85 1.83 -14.83
CA ARG A 44 -23.09 2.11 -14.09
C ARG A 44 -23.75 0.86 -13.52
N MET A 45 -23.67 -0.27 -14.23
CA MET A 45 -24.17 -1.55 -13.72
C MET A 45 -23.33 -2.06 -12.54
N ILE A 46 -22.01 -1.80 -12.53
CA ILE A 46 -21.13 -2.11 -11.41
C ILE A 46 -21.46 -1.22 -10.20
N GLU A 47 -21.61 0.09 -10.40
CA GLU A 47 -22.05 1.01 -9.34
C GLU A 47 -23.41 0.62 -8.75
N ALA A 48 -24.30 0.06 -9.57
CA ALA A 48 -25.60 -0.47 -9.15
C ALA A 48 -25.54 -1.90 -8.56
N GLY A 49 -24.35 -2.50 -8.42
CA GLY A 49 -24.15 -3.88 -7.95
C GLY A 49 -24.84 -4.95 -8.80
N SER A 50 -25.12 -4.64 -10.06
CA SER A 50 -25.85 -5.50 -11.00
C SER A 50 -24.94 -6.15 -12.04
N ALA A 51 -23.66 -5.73 -12.09
CA ALA A 51 -22.59 -6.38 -12.83
C ALA A 51 -21.39 -6.60 -11.91
N ILE A 52 -20.67 -7.70 -12.15
CA ILE A 52 -19.48 -8.06 -11.38
C ILE A 52 -18.26 -7.50 -12.07
N LEU A 53 -17.45 -6.77 -11.32
CA LEU A 53 -16.18 -6.30 -11.78
C LEU A 53 -15.15 -7.44 -11.71
N GLN A 54 -14.51 -7.71 -12.84
CA GLN A 54 -13.52 -8.81 -12.92
C GLN A 54 -12.23 -8.43 -12.17
N PRO A 55 -11.60 -9.37 -11.44
CA PRO A 55 -10.32 -9.14 -10.75
C PRO A 55 -9.21 -8.59 -11.66
N SER A 56 -9.22 -8.93 -12.95
CA SER A 56 -8.28 -8.39 -13.95
C SER A 56 -8.36 -6.86 -14.13
N ARG A 57 -9.40 -6.21 -13.59
CA ARG A 57 -9.56 -4.75 -13.59
C ARG A 57 -9.06 -4.08 -12.30
N ALA A 58 -8.59 -4.83 -11.31
CA ALA A 58 -8.07 -4.34 -10.02
C ALA A 58 -7.02 -3.24 -10.18
N ILE A 59 -6.05 -3.42 -11.09
CA ILE A 59 -4.99 -2.42 -11.31
C ILE A 59 -5.57 -1.09 -11.77
N LYS A 60 -6.51 -1.12 -12.74
CA LYS A 60 -7.14 0.10 -13.24
C LYS A 60 -8.02 0.78 -12.20
N ILE A 61 -8.64 0.02 -11.30
CA ILE A 61 -9.43 0.56 -10.18
C ILE A 61 -8.51 1.33 -9.23
N VAL A 62 -7.39 0.73 -8.80
CA VAL A 62 -6.42 1.37 -7.89
C VAL A 62 -5.76 2.59 -8.54
N GLN A 63 -5.49 2.54 -9.84
CA GLN A 63 -5.00 3.70 -10.59
C GLN A 63 -6.03 4.84 -10.69
N THR A 64 -7.33 4.50 -10.67
CA THR A 64 -8.43 5.48 -10.77
C THR A 64 -8.83 6.03 -9.40
N PHE A 65 -8.77 5.20 -8.36
CA PHE A 65 -9.09 5.53 -6.98
C PHE A 65 -7.86 5.29 -6.12
N ASP A 66 -7.07 6.34 -5.94
CA ASP A 66 -5.80 6.39 -5.22
C ASP A 66 -5.89 5.95 -3.75
N THR A 67 -7.08 6.01 -3.14
CA THR A 67 -7.33 5.56 -1.77
C THR A 67 -7.61 4.06 -1.63
N ILE A 68 -7.88 3.33 -2.73
CA ILE A 68 -8.24 1.90 -2.67
C ILE A 68 -6.99 1.04 -2.74
N GLU A 69 -6.86 0.13 -1.78
CA GLU A 69 -5.74 -0.80 -1.71
C GLU A 69 -5.93 -2.02 -2.63
N PHE A 70 -4.86 -2.41 -3.33
CA PHE A 70 -4.90 -3.49 -4.31
C PHE A 70 -5.24 -4.85 -3.68
N VAL A 71 -4.60 -5.22 -2.57
CA VAL A 71 -4.81 -6.53 -1.94
C VAL A 71 -6.23 -6.68 -1.36
N PRO A 72 -6.73 -5.74 -0.53
CA PRO A 72 -8.13 -5.73 -0.08
C PRO A 72 -9.14 -5.74 -1.23
N LEU A 73 -8.88 -4.96 -2.28
CA LEU A 73 -9.74 -4.95 -3.46
C LEU A 73 -9.80 -6.32 -4.13
N CYS A 74 -8.66 -6.98 -4.35
CA CYS A 74 -8.61 -8.33 -4.90
C CYS A 74 -9.38 -9.34 -4.03
N GLN A 75 -9.20 -9.27 -2.70
CA GLN A 75 -9.94 -10.12 -1.75
C GLN A 75 -11.45 -9.93 -1.91
N VAL A 76 -11.92 -8.68 -1.96
CA VAL A 76 -13.34 -8.37 -2.13
C VAL A 76 -13.87 -8.83 -3.49
N LEU A 77 -13.13 -8.61 -4.59
CA LEU A 77 -13.56 -9.02 -5.93
C LEU A 77 -13.69 -10.54 -6.03
N VAL A 78 -12.76 -11.30 -5.44
CA VAL A 78 -12.84 -12.77 -5.38
C VAL A 78 -14.01 -13.21 -4.50
N SER A 79 -14.19 -12.61 -3.31
CA SER A 79 -15.34 -12.91 -2.44
C SER A 79 -16.68 -12.65 -3.14
N ILE A 80 -16.78 -11.59 -3.94
CA ILE A 80 -17.97 -11.32 -4.77
C ILE A 80 -18.20 -12.45 -5.77
N GLN A 81 -17.16 -12.94 -6.45
CA GLN A 81 -17.29 -14.05 -7.41
C GLN A 81 -17.74 -15.34 -6.74
N VAL A 82 -17.13 -15.69 -5.60
CA VAL A 82 -17.52 -16.88 -4.82
C VAL A 82 -18.98 -16.80 -4.40
N LEU A 83 -19.40 -15.68 -3.81
CA LEU A 83 -20.79 -15.48 -3.36
C LEU A 83 -21.79 -15.42 -4.52
N ASP A 84 -21.39 -14.90 -5.69
CA ASP A 84 -22.24 -14.88 -6.87
C ASP A 84 -22.50 -16.28 -7.44
N SER A 85 -21.55 -17.21 -7.29
CA SER A 85 -21.71 -18.60 -7.72
C SER A 85 -22.79 -19.35 -6.93
N VAL A 86 -23.04 -18.94 -5.67
CA VAL A 86 -24.02 -19.54 -4.76
C VAL A 86 -25.25 -18.67 -4.49
N LYS A 87 -25.47 -17.60 -5.28
CA LYS A 87 -26.53 -16.59 -5.04
C LYS A 87 -27.98 -17.08 -5.14
N GLN A 88 -28.19 -18.37 -5.40
CA GLN A 88 -29.51 -18.98 -5.47
C GLN A 88 -30.05 -19.35 -4.08
N SER A 89 -29.16 -19.41 -3.07
CA SER A 89 -29.46 -19.84 -1.71
C SER A 89 -28.77 -18.92 -0.72
N VAL A 90 -29.54 -18.32 0.20
CA VAL A 90 -28.96 -17.51 1.28
C VAL A 90 -28.16 -18.40 2.25
N ALA A 91 -28.63 -19.63 2.51
CA ALA A 91 -27.91 -20.59 3.31
C ALA A 91 -26.52 -20.90 2.71
N ASP A 92 -26.43 -21.10 1.39
CA ASP A 92 -25.15 -21.38 0.73
C ASP A 92 -24.25 -20.14 0.73
N MET A 93 -24.81 -18.95 0.52
CA MET A 93 -24.08 -17.68 0.66
C MET A 93 -23.51 -17.50 2.07
N ARG A 94 -24.27 -17.86 3.11
CA ARG A 94 -23.83 -17.80 4.52
C ARG A 94 -22.69 -18.78 4.77
N THR A 95 -22.80 -20.01 4.29
CA THR A 95 -21.72 -21.01 4.38
C THR A 95 -20.46 -20.53 3.66
N SER A 96 -20.58 -20.03 2.43
CA SER A 96 -19.44 -19.49 1.69
C SER A 96 -18.84 -18.25 2.35
N ALA A 97 -19.66 -17.36 2.94
CA ALA A 97 -19.17 -16.22 3.70
C ALA A 97 -18.38 -16.66 4.95
N GLY A 98 -18.83 -17.71 5.65
CA GLY A 98 -18.09 -18.32 6.75
C GLY A 98 -16.72 -18.86 6.32
N MET A 99 -16.70 -19.64 5.24
CA MET A 99 -15.44 -20.16 4.66
C MET A 99 -14.49 -19.05 4.22
N LEU A 100 -15.02 -17.97 3.63
CA LEU A 100 -14.22 -16.80 3.24
C LEU A 100 -13.63 -16.08 4.46
N ALA A 101 -14.37 -15.99 5.57
CA ALA A 101 -13.88 -15.39 6.81
C ALA A 101 -12.76 -16.24 7.44
N GLU A 102 -12.87 -17.57 7.39
CA GLU A 102 -11.81 -18.48 7.84
C GLU A 102 -10.55 -18.37 6.96
N ALA A 103 -10.72 -18.35 5.64
CA ALA A 103 -9.62 -18.25 4.69
C ALA A 103 -8.95 -16.87 4.68
N THR A 104 -9.72 -15.82 4.97
CA THR A 104 -9.27 -14.42 4.98
C THR A 104 -9.74 -13.73 6.27
N PRO A 105 -9.06 -13.96 7.41
CA PRO A 105 -9.47 -13.44 8.72
C PRO A 105 -9.67 -11.93 8.74
N SER A 106 -8.88 -11.23 7.94
CA SER A 106 -8.97 -9.79 7.77
C SER A 106 -10.28 -9.28 7.19
N LEU A 107 -10.95 -10.05 6.34
CA LEU A 107 -12.23 -9.69 5.72
C LEU A 107 -13.42 -10.01 6.66
N SER A 108 -13.16 -10.68 7.79
CA SER A 108 -14.20 -11.08 8.76
C SER A 108 -15.09 -9.92 9.23
N PRO A 109 -14.60 -8.69 9.51
CA PRO A 109 -15.47 -7.59 9.89
C PRO A 109 -16.53 -7.27 8.82
N VAL A 110 -16.10 -7.23 7.55
CA VAL A 110 -16.99 -7.02 6.39
C VAL A 110 -17.99 -8.18 6.26
N LEU A 111 -17.52 -9.43 6.37
CA LEU A 111 -18.39 -10.61 6.21
C LEU A 111 -19.38 -10.77 7.36
N LYS A 112 -19.05 -10.33 8.58
CA LYS A 112 -20.00 -10.26 9.71
C LYS A 112 -21.13 -9.27 9.42
N LYS A 113 -20.82 -8.12 8.83
CA LYS A 113 -21.86 -7.15 8.40
C LYS A 113 -22.70 -7.70 7.26
N LEU A 114 -22.10 -8.48 6.37
CA LEU A 114 -22.82 -9.19 5.31
C LEU A 114 -23.79 -10.22 5.88
N ASP A 115 -23.39 -11.02 6.88
CA ASP A 115 -24.26 -12.04 7.47
C ASP A 115 -25.54 -11.44 8.08
N ALA A 116 -25.42 -10.32 8.81
CA ALA A 116 -26.57 -9.59 9.32
C ALA A 116 -27.51 -9.05 8.21
N LEU A 117 -26.98 -8.78 7.02
CA LEU A 117 -27.78 -8.37 5.86
C LEU A 117 -28.47 -9.56 5.17
N LEU A 118 -27.92 -10.76 5.26
CA LEU A 118 -28.51 -11.95 4.64
C LEU A 118 -29.88 -12.29 5.25
N ASP A 119 -30.10 -12.01 6.54
CA ASP A 119 -31.42 -12.15 7.19
C ASP A 119 -32.49 -11.22 6.58
N ILE A 120 -32.08 -10.03 6.16
CA ILE A 120 -32.94 -9.05 5.49
C ILE A 120 -33.21 -9.50 4.05
N VAL A 121 -32.22 -10.09 3.38
CA VAL A 121 -32.33 -10.58 2.01
C VAL A 121 -33.34 -11.73 1.87
N GLU A 122 -33.48 -12.60 2.88
CA GLU A 122 -34.47 -13.69 2.87
C GLU A 122 -35.92 -13.20 2.97
N SER A 123 -36.13 -12.07 3.65
CA SER A 123 -37.46 -11.65 4.13
C SER A 123 -37.97 -10.34 3.50
N SER A 124 -37.13 -9.60 2.78
CA SER A 124 -37.41 -8.22 2.36
C SER A 124 -37.31 -8.01 0.85
N SER A 125 -37.87 -6.90 0.37
CA SER A 125 -37.79 -6.49 -1.03
C SER A 125 -36.38 -6.02 -1.41
N PRO A 126 -35.99 -6.07 -2.70
CA PRO A 126 -34.70 -5.54 -3.17
C PRO A 126 -34.44 -4.07 -2.81
N SER A 127 -35.52 -3.28 -2.63
CA SER A 127 -35.43 -1.87 -2.25
C SER A 127 -35.07 -1.65 -0.77
N GLU A 128 -35.47 -2.57 0.09
CA GLU A 128 -35.17 -2.57 1.52
C GLU A 128 -33.75 -3.06 1.76
N VAL A 129 -33.33 -4.11 1.04
CA VAL A 129 -31.93 -4.55 1.02
C VAL A 129 -31.01 -3.41 0.57
N GLY A 130 -31.36 -2.72 -0.53
CA GLY A 130 -30.59 -1.56 -1.00
C GLY A 130 -30.50 -0.43 0.03
N ARG A 131 -31.59 -0.16 0.77
CA ARG A 131 -31.61 0.82 1.85
C ARG A 131 -30.75 0.41 3.05
N ALA A 132 -30.79 -0.87 3.44
CA ALA A 132 -29.98 -1.40 4.54
C ALA A 132 -28.47 -1.40 4.23
N ILE A 133 -28.09 -1.61 2.96
CA ILE A 133 -26.69 -1.43 2.53
C ILE A 133 -26.32 0.06 2.53
N GLY A 134 -27.24 0.91 2.04
CA GLY A 134 -27.05 2.36 1.95
C GLY A 134 -26.98 3.08 3.31
N SER A 135 -27.55 2.51 4.37
CA SER A 135 -27.47 3.06 5.74
C SER A 135 -26.10 2.89 6.40
N GLY A 136 -25.09 2.38 5.68
CA GLY A 136 -23.69 2.49 6.06
C GLY A 136 -23.07 1.24 6.68
N GLY A 137 -23.84 0.38 7.36
CA GLY A 137 -23.27 -0.74 8.13
C GLY A 137 -22.26 -1.63 7.38
N LEU A 138 -22.62 -2.14 6.19
CA LEU A 138 -21.70 -2.93 5.34
C LEU A 138 -20.83 -2.05 4.44
N LYS A 139 -21.41 -0.98 3.88
CA LYS A 139 -20.70 -0.07 2.97
C LYS A 139 -19.51 0.61 3.64
N ASP A 140 -19.69 1.07 4.87
CA ASP A 140 -18.67 1.82 5.61
C ASP A 140 -17.57 0.88 6.09
N GLU A 141 -17.92 -0.31 6.60
CA GLU A 141 -16.94 -1.34 6.94
C GLU A 141 -16.15 -1.81 5.72
N LEU A 142 -16.82 -1.96 4.57
CA LEU A 142 -16.17 -2.28 3.30
C LEU A 142 -15.29 -1.15 2.81
N SER A 143 -15.73 0.11 2.95
CA SER A 143 -14.92 1.28 2.63
C SER A 143 -13.68 1.29 3.50
N ILE A 144 -13.82 1.09 4.82
CA ILE A 144 -12.72 0.98 5.77
C ILE A 144 -11.80 -0.15 5.31
N PHE A 145 -12.28 -1.37 5.07
CA PHE A 145 -11.43 -2.47 4.63
C PHE A 145 -10.67 -2.20 3.32
N LEU A 146 -11.30 -1.50 2.37
CA LEU A 146 -10.70 -1.15 1.08
C LEU A 146 -9.68 0.00 1.20
N THR A 147 -9.78 0.84 2.22
CA THR A 147 -8.89 2.02 2.44
C THR A 147 -7.95 1.89 3.64
N THR A 148 -8.26 0.96 4.53
CA THR A 148 -7.62 0.66 5.79
C THR A 148 -7.23 -0.81 5.70
N ALA A 149 -5.94 -1.04 5.56
CA ALA A 149 -5.43 -2.39 5.43
C ALA A 149 -5.85 -3.26 6.64
N PRO A 150 -5.98 -4.56 6.42
CA PRO A 150 -5.38 -5.55 7.30
C PRO A 150 -3.93 -5.75 6.83
N VAL A 151 -2.91 -5.64 7.65
CA VAL A 151 -2.74 -6.39 8.90
C VAL A 151 -1.94 -5.50 9.85
N ILE A 152 -2.47 -5.17 11.04
CA ILE A 152 -1.57 -4.92 12.18
C ILE A 152 -0.94 -6.28 12.44
N PHE A 153 0.26 -6.49 11.93
CA PHE A 153 1.01 -7.67 12.34
C PHE A 153 1.27 -7.48 13.83
N THR A 154 0.67 -8.33 14.66
CA THR A 154 1.16 -8.45 16.04
C THR A 154 2.64 -8.85 15.96
N ALA A 155 3.45 -8.58 16.99
CA ALA A 155 4.86 -9.00 17.00
C ALA A 155 5.02 -10.49 16.64
N ASP A 156 4.08 -11.35 17.09
CA ASP A 156 4.01 -12.77 16.73
C ASP A 156 3.60 -13.05 15.26
N GLN A 157 2.80 -12.19 14.64
CA GLN A 157 2.44 -12.32 13.22
C GLN A 157 3.52 -11.71 12.31
N MET A 158 4.25 -10.69 12.78
CA MET A 158 5.48 -10.21 12.16
C MET A 158 6.54 -11.30 12.25
N ASP A 159 6.68 -12.00 13.37
CA ASP A 159 7.56 -13.16 13.50
C ASP A 159 7.09 -14.36 12.68
N ASN A 160 5.80 -14.51 12.34
CA ASN A 160 5.31 -15.55 11.40
C ASN A 160 5.40 -15.14 9.92
N PHE A 161 5.25 -13.85 9.61
CA PHE A 161 5.45 -13.28 8.26
C PHE A 161 6.95 -13.20 7.91
N MET A 162 7.78 -12.93 8.93
CA MET A 162 9.24 -12.96 8.91
C MET A 162 9.81 -14.32 9.34
N SER A 163 8.97 -15.28 9.73
CA SER A 163 9.41 -16.68 9.90
C SER A 163 9.84 -17.19 8.54
N PRO A 164 10.91 -17.99 8.44
CA PRO A 164 11.39 -18.47 7.17
C PRO A 164 10.31 -19.35 6.53
N THR A 165 9.53 -18.74 5.64
CA THR A 165 8.85 -19.46 4.56
C THR A 165 9.88 -20.19 3.68
N TYR A 166 11.17 -19.86 3.81
CA TYR A 166 12.31 -20.49 3.14
C TYR A 166 12.54 -22.00 3.40
N GLN A 167 11.82 -22.67 4.30
CA GLN A 167 11.81 -24.14 4.27
C GLN A 167 10.98 -24.73 3.12
N TYR A 168 10.16 -23.91 2.44
CA TYR A 168 9.44 -24.32 1.24
C TYR A 168 9.43 -23.17 0.22
N PRO A 169 10.00 -23.35 -0.99
CA PRO A 169 10.00 -22.31 -2.01
C PRO A 169 8.57 -21.79 -2.26
N ILE A 170 8.49 -20.50 -2.64
CA ILE A 170 7.26 -19.75 -2.95
C ILE A 170 6.33 -20.49 -3.96
N SER A 171 6.80 -21.56 -4.60
CA SER A 171 6.03 -22.45 -5.47
C SER A 171 5.00 -23.36 -4.78
N GLY A 172 4.98 -23.49 -3.44
CA GLY A 172 4.08 -24.44 -2.76
C GLY A 172 2.94 -23.79 -1.97
N GLN A 173 3.27 -22.87 -1.06
CA GLN A 173 2.29 -22.33 -0.09
C GLN A 173 1.49 -21.14 -0.63
N LEU A 174 2.08 -20.32 -1.50
CA LEU A 174 1.30 -19.32 -2.23
C LEU A 174 0.37 -20.03 -3.22
N TYR A 175 0.82 -21.10 -3.87
CA TYR A 175 -0.02 -21.94 -4.74
C TYR A 175 -1.08 -22.75 -3.99
N SER A 176 -0.84 -23.16 -2.74
CA SER A 176 -1.89 -23.80 -1.93
C SER A 176 -2.88 -22.78 -1.36
N LYS A 177 -2.43 -21.58 -0.97
CA LYS A 177 -3.32 -20.49 -0.55
C LYS A 177 -4.11 -19.92 -1.73
N ILE A 178 -3.47 -19.64 -2.85
CA ILE A 178 -4.10 -19.26 -4.12
C ILE A 178 -4.96 -20.42 -4.64
N GLY A 179 -4.49 -21.66 -4.62
CA GLY A 179 -5.22 -22.84 -5.05
C GLY A 179 -6.47 -23.14 -4.21
N ASN A 180 -6.42 -22.87 -2.90
CA ASN A 180 -7.58 -22.95 -2.02
C ASN A 180 -8.54 -21.78 -2.22
N ILE A 181 -8.03 -20.58 -2.52
CA ILE A 181 -8.84 -19.40 -2.91
C ILE A 181 -9.48 -19.59 -4.30
N LEU A 182 -8.87 -20.39 -5.18
CA LEU A 182 -9.28 -20.59 -6.56
C LEU A 182 -9.96 -21.94 -6.83
N GLN A 183 -10.26 -22.73 -5.80
CA GLN A 183 -11.14 -23.90 -5.97
C GLN A 183 -12.53 -23.42 -6.45
N GLY A 184 -12.79 -23.63 -7.74
CA GLY A 184 -14.03 -23.19 -8.42
C GLY A 184 -13.86 -22.00 -9.38
N VAL A 185 -12.68 -21.39 -9.45
CA VAL A 185 -12.36 -20.36 -10.46
C VAL A 185 -11.79 -21.04 -11.71
N ALA A 186 -12.20 -20.61 -12.91
CA ALA A 186 -11.69 -21.19 -14.15
C ALA A 186 -10.15 -21.09 -14.18
N PRO A 187 -9.41 -22.18 -14.45
CA PRO A 187 -7.95 -22.22 -14.41
C PRO A 187 -7.27 -21.12 -15.24
N PHE A 188 -7.91 -20.67 -16.32
CA PHE A 188 -7.43 -19.59 -17.16
C PHE A 188 -7.20 -18.25 -16.42
N TYR A 189 -7.94 -17.95 -15.35
CA TYR A 189 -7.72 -16.72 -14.59
C TYR A 189 -6.48 -16.81 -13.70
N LEU A 190 -6.17 -18.00 -13.18
CA LEU A 190 -4.91 -18.25 -12.51
C LEU A 190 -3.77 -18.06 -13.50
N ASP A 191 -3.89 -18.66 -14.69
CA ASP A 191 -2.89 -18.50 -15.75
C ASP A 191 -2.73 -17.03 -16.14
N ALA A 192 -3.81 -16.26 -16.25
CA ALA A 192 -3.74 -14.83 -16.57
C ALA A 192 -3.08 -13.99 -15.46
N VAL A 193 -3.34 -14.29 -14.19
CA VAL A 193 -2.71 -13.59 -13.05
C VAL A 193 -1.25 -14.00 -12.92
N LEU A 194 -0.94 -15.30 -13.04
CA LEU A 194 0.43 -15.80 -13.02
C LEU A 194 1.22 -15.25 -14.20
N GLN A 195 0.64 -15.24 -15.40
CA GLN A 195 1.25 -14.64 -16.58
C GLN A 195 1.43 -13.14 -16.41
N LEU A 196 0.51 -12.42 -15.77
CA LEU A 196 0.70 -11.00 -15.47
C LEU A 196 1.83 -10.80 -14.46
N ILE A 197 1.87 -11.58 -13.38
CA ILE A 197 2.95 -11.54 -12.39
C ILE A 197 4.27 -11.86 -13.05
N ASP A 198 4.34 -12.92 -13.86
CA ASP A 198 5.54 -13.33 -14.59
C ASP A 198 5.97 -12.27 -15.61
N ASN A 199 5.03 -11.68 -16.35
CA ASN A 199 5.33 -10.56 -17.24
C ASN A 199 5.82 -9.32 -16.48
N LEU A 200 5.39 -9.12 -15.23
CA LEU A 200 5.82 -7.99 -14.39
C LEU A 200 7.14 -8.28 -13.65
N LYS A 201 7.51 -9.54 -13.41
CA LYS A 201 8.80 -9.91 -12.78
C LYS A 201 9.98 -9.41 -13.59
N ASP A 202 9.86 -9.39 -14.91
CA ASP A 202 10.91 -8.92 -15.83
C ASP A 202 10.85 -7.40 -16.08
N VAL A 203 9.86 -6.69 -15.51
CA VAL A 203 9.69 -5.25 -15.66
C VAL A 203 10.15 -4.54 -14.40
N THR A 204 11.38 -4.07 -14.40
CA THR A 204 11.95 -3.24 -13.35
C THR A 204 11.44 -1.79 -13.48
N PRO A 205 10.57 -1.30 -12.57
CA PRO A 205 9.99 0.03 -12.69
C PRO A 205 11.07 1.09 -12.45
N ARG A 206 11.44 1.84 -13.48
CA ARG A 206 12.35 2.99 -13.36
C ARG A 206 11.56 4.21 -12.91
N VAL A 207 12.00 4.84 -11.84
CA VAL A 207 11.31 5.98 -11.21
C VAL A 207 12.32 7.11 -11.03
N THR A 208 11.96 8.32 -11.49
CA THR A 208 12.74 9.53 -11.26
C THR A 208 12.45 10.12 -9.87
N ALA A 209 13.35 10.98 -9.35
CA ALA A 209 13.14 11.64 -8.06
C ALA A 209 11.83 12.45 -8.01
N GLY A 210 11.46 13.11 -9.12
CA GLY A 210 10.20 13.86 -9.21
C GLY A 210 8.95 12.97 -9.23
N GLU A 211 9.02 11.77 -9.81
CA GLU A 211 7.92 10.80 -9.77
C GLU A 211 7.77 10.19 -8.37
N LEU A 212 8.88 9.91 -7.69
CA LEU A 212 8.88 9.46 -6.30
C LEU A 212 8.30 10.53 -5.37
N ALA A 213 8.69 11.79 -5.53
CA ALA A 213 8.13 12.89 -4.74
C ALA A 213 6.61 13.06 -4.95
N LYS A 214 6.12 12.90 -6.19
CA LYS A 214 4.68 12.86 -6.46
C LYS A 214 4.02 11.69 -5.75
N TRP A 215 4.60 10.50 -5.85
CA TRP A 215 4.10 9.31 -5.17
C TRP A 215 4.01 9.49 -3.65
N GLU A 216 5.04 10.07 -3.03
CA GLU A 216 5.05 10.41 -1.61
C GLU A 216 3.97 11.41 -1.25
N SER A 217 3.83 12.50 -2.01
CA SER A 217 2.84 13.54 -1.73
C SER A 217 1.41 13.00 -1.73
N THR A 218 1.11 12.04 -2.60
CA THR A 218 -0.22 11.37 -2.65
C THR A 218 -0.46 10.38 -1.51
N ARG A 219 0.60 9.98 -0.78
CA ARG A 219 0.55 8.98 0.29
C ARG A 219 1.04 9.51 1.64
N LYS A 220 1.26 10.81 1.77
CA LYS A 220 1.84 11.45 2.95
C LYS A 220 1.16 11.09 4.27
N ASN A 221 -0.17 10.97 4.26
CA ASN A 221 -0.98 10.61 5.44
C ASN A 221 -0.95 9.11 5.78
N ARG A 222 -0.31 8.30 4.94
CA ARG A 222 -0.20 6.85 5.06
C ARG A 222 1.21 6.38 5.31
N ILE A 223 2.23 7.22 5.13
CA ILE A 223 3.60 6.87 5.45
C ILE A 223 3.75 6.95 6.97
N SER A 224 4.23 5.87 7.58
CA SER A 224 4.52 5.81 9.01
C SER A 224 6.01 5.99 9.30
N HIS A 225 6.87 5.36 8.50
CA HIS A 225 8.32 5.46 8.66
C HIS A 225 9.01 5.63 7.32
N ILE A 226 10.16 6.28 7.34
CA ILE A 226 11.11 6.32 6.23
C ILE A 226 12.46 5.90 6.77
N ILE A 227 13.08 4.91 6.13
CA ILE A 227 14.46 4.49 6.43
C ILE A 227 15.31 4.81 5.21
N GLY A 228 16.23 5.76 5.34
CA GLY A 228 17.22 6.08 4.33
C GLY A 228 18.56 5.44 4.68
N ILE A 229 19.12 4.65 3.78
CA ILE A 229 20.48 4.11 3.88
C ILE A 229 21.27 4.68 2.71
N VAL A 230 22.29 5.48 3.01
CA VAL A 230 23.03 6.23 2.01
C VAL A 230 24.54 6.02 2.18
N ARG A 231 25.29 6.03 1.07
CA ARG A 231 26.74 6.02 1.14
C ARG A 231 27.26 7.33 1.71
N GLN A 232 26.90 8.45 1.07
CA GLN A 232 27.32 9.79 1.44
C GLN A 232 26.17 10.56 2.07
N PRO A 233 26.37 11.15 3.26
CA PRO A 233 25.29 11.87 3.93
C PRO A 233 24.85 13.14 3.20
N GLU A 234 25.69 13.72 2.35
CA GLU A 234 25.38 14.91 1.57
C GLU A 234 24.24 14.69 0.56
N VAL A 235 23.98 13.45 0.13
CA VAL A 235 22.84 13.11 -0.73
C VAL A 235 21.51 13.45 -0.04
N MET A 236 21.47 13.36 1.29
CA MET A 236 20.28 13.69 2.08
C MET A 236 19.93 15.18 2.06
N LEU A 237 20.81 16.06 1.54
CA LEU A 237 20.66 17.50 1.59
C LEU A 237 19.84 18.10 0.43
N ASP A 238 19.40 17.29 -0.55
CA ASP A 238 18.47 17.75 -1.59
C ASP A 238 17.02 17.81 -1.06
N PHE A 239 16.75 18.88 -0.33
CA PHE A 239 15.42 19.19 0.18
C PHE A 239 14.55 19.93 -0.84
N SER A 240 14.92 20.06 -2.10
CA SER A 240 14.09 20.83 -3.05
C SER A 240 12.93 20.01 -3.62
N THR A 241 13.07 18.68 -3.65
CA THR A 241 12.21 17.80 -4.45
C THR A 241 11.01 17.23 -3.68
N PHE A 242 11.15 16.89 -2.40
CA PHE A 242 10.15 16.13 -1.61
C PHE A 242 9.34 17.01 -0.66
N ASP A 243 8.04 16.81 -0.43
CA ASP A 243 7.27 17.62 0.54
C ASP A 243 7.38 17.01 1.95
N TYR A 244 8.26 17.53 2.82
CA TYR A 244 8.49 17.01 4.18
C TYR A 244 7.36 17.38 5.17
N SER A 245 6.24 17.94 4.71
CA SER A 245 5.10 18.23 5.59
C SER A 245 4.54 16.98 6.28
N TYR A 246 4.82 15.78 5.75
CA TYR A 246 4.38 14.52 6.37
C TYR A 246 4.92 14.32 7.78
N LEU A 247 6.01 15.01 8.18
CA LEU A 247 6.51 15.00 9.55
C LEU A 247 5.46 15.45 10.57
N TRP A 248 4.48 16.28 10.18
CA TRP A 248 3.39 16.75 11.04
C TRP A 248 2.11 15.92 10.94
N GLU A 249 2.08 14.87 10.11
CA GLU A 249 0.91 13.98 10.03
C GLU A 249 0.87 13.06 11.26
N GLU A 250 -0.32 12.80 11.81
CA GLU A 250 -0.50 12.02 13.04
C GLU A 250 0.03 10.57 12.90
N ASN A 251 -0.10 9.99 11.71
CA ASN A 251 0.34 8.62 11.43
C ASN A 251 1.86 8.50 11.24
N PHE A 252 2.55 9.62 11.00
CA PHE A 252 3.98 9.61 10.73
C PHE A 252 4.76 9.56 12.04
N GLN A 253 5.56 8.51 12.21
CA GLN A 253 6.33 8.25 13.41
C GLN A 253 7.74 8.80 13.28
N LYS A 254 8.51 8.34 12.28
CA LYS A 254 9.96 8.59 12.27
C LYS A 254 10.62 8.48 10.90
N ILE A 255 11.60 9.35 10.66
CA ILE A 255 12.65 9.18 9.64
C ILE A 255 13.91 8.69 10.35
N LEU A 256 14.43 7.55 9.93
CA LEU A 256 15.75 7.05 10.31
C LEU A 256 16.69 7.13 9.11
N MET A 257 17.81 7.82 9.27
CA MET A 257 18.82 7.95 8.24
C MET A 257 20.12 7.32 8.72
N ILE A 258 20.68 6.42 7.92
CA ILE A 258 21.94 5.74 8.22
C ILE A 258 22.91 6.03 7.08
N TYR A 259 24.07 6.58 7.41
CA TYR A 259 25.10 6.86 6.42
C TYR A 259 26.39 6.07 6.67
N ARG A 260 27.02 5.64 5.56
CA ARG A 260 28.25 4.84 5.56
C ARG A 260 29.49 5.70 5.78
N ASP A 261 29.69 6.68 4.91
CA ASP A 261 30.92 7.44 4.82
C ASP A 261 30.83 8.70 5.70
N PRO A 262 31.92 9.10 6.38
CA PRO A 262 31.88 10.32 7.17
C PRO A 262 31.60 11.53 6.27
N PRO A 263 30.95 12.58 6.82
CA PRO A 263 30.75 13.83 6.08
C PRO A 263 32.10 14.44 5.69
N GLN A 264 32.10 15.28 4.66
CA GLN A 264 33.30 15.99 4.23
C GLN A 264 33.97 16.74 5.40
N ALA A 265 35.31 16.74 5.43
CA ALA A 265 36.10 17.39 6.47
C ALA A 265 35.72 18.88 6.58
N ASP A 266 35.66 19.40 7.81
CA ASP A 266 35.26 20.77 8.17
C ASP A 266 33.76 21.13 8.01
N ALA A 267 32.89 20.16 7.68
CA ALA A 267 31.45 20.38 7.65
C ALA A 267 30.82 20.32 9.05
N ALA A 268 29.84 21.19 9.31
CA ALA A 268 28.96 21.09 10.48
C ALA A 268 28.27 19.70 10.55
N PRO A 269 27.87 19.23 11.76
CA PRO A 269 27.19 17.95 11.91
C PRO A 269 26.01 17.83 10.92
N ILE A 270 25.89 16.68 10.25
CA ILE A 270 24.88 16.46 9.21
C ILE A 270 23.47 16.75 9.73
N HIS A 271 23.17 16.34 10.97
CA HIS A 271 21.90 16.65 11.60
C HIS A 271 21.59 18.15 11.63
N GLN A 272 22.56 18.98 12.03
CA GLN A 272 22.38 20.43 12.06
C GLN A 272 22.12 20.99 10.66
N ARG A 273 22.88 20.54 9.66
CA ARG A 273 22.71 20.98 8.26
C ARG A 273 21.34 20.60 7.70
N ILE A 274 20.86 19.40 7.99
CA ILE A 274 19.53 18.93 7.59
C ILE A 274 18.45 19.82 8.22
N CYS A 275 18.51 20.06 9.53
CA CYS A 275 17.56 20.92 10.22
C CYS A 275 17.55 22.35 9.66
N GLU A 276 18.72 22.95 9.44
CA GLU A 276 18.85 24.32 8.90
C GLU A 276 18.26 24.44 7.49
N LEU A 277 18.55 23.47 6.61
CA LEU A 277 18.03 23.49 5.23
C LEU A 277 16.53 23.25 5.17
N LEU A 278 16.01 22.30 5.96
CA LEU A 278 14.56 22.08 6.10
C LEU A 278 13.88 23.33 6.63
N LYS A 279 14.44 23.97 7.66
CA LYS A 279 13.85 25.19 8.26
C LYS A 279 13.79 26.32 7.26
N LYS A 280 14.90 26.58 6.57
CA LYS A 280 14.99 27.61 5.52
C LYS A 280 13.96 27.39 4.41
N ARG A 281 13.69 26.13 4.05
CA ARG A 281 12.65 25.81 3.07
C ARG A 281 11.26 26.12 3.59
N PHE A 282 10.91 25.67 4.79
CA PHE A 282 9.61 25.98 5.39
C PHE A 282 9.40 27.49 5.57
N GLU A 283 10.46 28.22 5.93
CA GLU A 283 10.46 29.69 6.02
C GLU A 283 10.26 30.36 4.65
N SER A 284 10.80 29.79 3.56
CA SER A 284 10.59 30.32 2.21
C SER A 284 9.13 30.22 1.76
N GLU A 285 8.38 29.25 2.30
CA GLU A 285 6.94 29.06 2.09
C GLU A 285 6.15 29.37 3.38
N ARG A 286 6.60 30.35 4.18
CA ARG A 286 6.04 30.64 5.52
C ARG A 286 4.52 30.83 5.56
N VAL A 287 3.93 31.41 4.51
CA VAL A 287 2.46 31.59 4.40
C VAL A 287 1.72 30.24 4.41
N ARG A 288 2.35 29.20 3.86
CA ARG A 288 1.79 27.85 3.78
C ARG A 288 2.05 27.04 5.06
N TYR A 289 3.20 27.23 5.69
CA TYR A 289 3.70 26.38 6.78
C TYR A 289 3.80 27.10 8.14
N GLU A 290 2.96 28.11 8.39
CA GLU A 290 3.04 28.92 9.61
C GLU A 290 2.91 28.09 10.89
N ARG A 291 1.98 27.12 10.92
CA ARG A 291 1.75 26.24 12.08
C ARG A 291 2.88 25.24 12.28
N GLU A 292 3.43 24.71 11.18
CA GLU A 292 4.53 23.77 11.18
C GLU A 292 5.81 24.44 11.70
N LEU A 293 6.05 25.70 11.33
CA LEU A 293 7.19 26.49 11.80
C LEU A 293 7.18 26.74 13.32
N GLU A 294 6.01 26.82 13.96
CA GLU A 294 5.88 27.00 15.42
C GLU A 294 6.39 25.78 16.21
N THR A 295 6.20 24.57 15.66
CA THR A 295 6.53 23.29 16.30
C THR A 295 7.74 22.61 15.67
N PHE A 296 8.43 23.29 14.75
CA PHE A 296 9.45 22.72 13.89
C PHE A 296 10.59 22.03 14.63
N ASP A 297 11.22 22.75 15.57
CA ASP A 297 12.37 22.24 16.30
C ASP A 297 11.97 21.04 17.19
N GLN A 298 10.74 21.04 17.72
CA GLN A 298 10.18 19.92 18.50
C GLN A 298 9.96 18.68 17.64
N ILE A 299 9.26 18.84 16.51
CA ILE A 299 8.90 17.71 15.63
C ILE A 299 10.15 17.07 15.03
N LEU A 300 11.16 17.85 14.64
CA LEU A 300 12.41 17.29 14.12
C LEU A 300 13.21 16.57 15.21
N ALA A 301 13.28 17.11 16.42
CA ALA A 301 13.96 16.43 17.53
C ALA A 301 13.29 15.09 17.87
N GLU A 302 11.97 14.97 17.71
CA GLU A 302 11.22 13.74 17.95
C GLU A 302 11.32 12.74 16.79
N LYS A 303 11.12 13.22 15.55
CA LYS A 303 10.84 12.36 14.40
C LYS A 303 12.01 12.19 13.43
N LEU A 304 13.10 12.94 13.56
CA LEU A 304 14.29 12.79 12.72
C LEU A 304 15.42 12.17 13.53
N GLN A 305 15.95 11.04 13.07
CA GLN A 305 17.16 10.45 13.62
C GLN A 305 18.17 10.15 12.52
N ILE A 306 19.42 10.52 12.75
CA ILE A 306 20.50 10.36 11.78
C ILE A 306 21.68 9.71 12.48
N GLU A 307 22.12 8.56 11.97
CA GLU A 307 23.17 7.73 12.57
C GLU A 307 24.29 7.45 11.57
N SER A 308 25.51 7.41 12.09
CA SER A 308 26.69 7.01 11.32
C SER A 308 26.99 5.53 11.55
N CYS A 309 27.22 4.79 10.47
CA CYS A 309 27.53 3.37 10.53
C CYS A 309 29.02 3.07 10.79
N LYS A 310 29.65 3.80 11.72
CA LYS A 310 31.10 3.66 11.99
C LYS A 310 31.42 2.21 12.35
N GLY A 311 32.23 1.57 11.50
CA GLY A 311 32.70 0.20 11.70
C GLY A 311 31.83 -0.92 11.10
N ARG A 312 30.73 -0.62 10.40
CA ARG A 312 29.87 -1.64 9.75
C ARG A 312 29.66 -1.36 8.27
N VAL A 313 30.71 -0.84 7.65
CA VAL A 313 30.79 -0.46 6.24
C VAL A 313 30.35 -1.61 5.32
N SER A 314 30.73 -2.86 5.65
CA SER A 314 30.38 -4.05 4.88
C SER A 314 28.88 -4.39 4.92
N GLU A 315 28.20 -4.17 6.04
CA GLU A 315 26.76 -4.41 6.17
C GLU A 315 25.96 -3.40 5.33
N VAL A 316 26.39 -2.13 5.34
CA VAL A 316 25.78 -1.11 4.48
C VAL A 316 26.06 -1.37 3.00
N ASP A 317 27.26 -1.81 2.65
CA ASP A 317 27.60 -2.19 1.27
C ASP A 317 26.75 -3.36 0.77
N GLU A 318 26.50 -4.37 1.60
CA GLU A 318 25.60 -5.50 1.30
C GLU A 318 24.15 -5.02 1.08
N ILE A 319 23.65 -4.13 1.97
CA ILE A 319 22.31 -3.55 1.83
C ILE A 319 22.19 -2.71 0.55
N LEU A 320 23.26 -2.03 0.13
CA LEU A 320 23.26 -1.18 -1.06
C LEU A 320 23.64 -1.90 -2.36
N GLN A 321 23.76 -3.22 -2.36
CA GLN A 321 23.99 -4.00 -3.59
C GLN A 321 22.67 -4.36 -4.27
N HIS A 322 22.51 -4.07 -5.56
CA HIS A 322 21.34 -4.47 -6.36
C HIS A 322 21.79 -5.10 -7.68
N SER A 323 21.41 -6.35 -7.93
CA SER A 323 21.84 -7.12 -9.12
C SER A 323 23.36 -7.08 -9.36
N ASP A 324 24.15 -7.25 -8.29
CA ASP A 324 25.62 -7.16 -8.29
C ASP A 324 26.21 -5.79 -8.62
N ILE A 325 25.38 -4.76 -8.64
CA ILE A 325 25.78 -3.36 -8.81
C ILE A 325 25.76 -2.69 -7.44
N ALA A 326 26.86 -2.04 -7.09
CA ALA A 326 26.94 -1.19 -5.91
C ALA A 326 26.13 0.10 -6.17
N MET A 327 25.06 0.29 -5.40
CA MET A 327 24.22 1.48 -5.43
C MET A 327 24.63 2.44 -4.33
N ASN A 328 24.13 3.68 -4.40
CA ASN A 328 24.47 4.73 -3.44
C ASN A 328 23.43 4.88 -2.35
N ASN A 329 22.15 4.73 -2.69
CA ASN A 329 21.06 5.09 -1.78
C ASN A 329 19.94 4.05 -1.84
N LEU A 330 19.39 3.74 -0.68
CA LEU A 330 18.19 2.93 -0.49
C LEU A 330 17.22 3.69 0.41
N TRP A 331 16.00 3.87 -0.07
CA TRP A 331 14.91 4.50 0.64
C TRP A 331 13.82 3.47 0.88
N VAL A 332 13.43 3.26 2.13
CA VAL A 332 12.39 2.31 2.51
C VAL A 332 11.24 3.08 3.12
N TYR A 333 10.13 3.14 2.40
CA TYR A 333 8.89 3.75 2.87
C TYR A 333 8.03 2.67 3.50
N VAL A 334 7.76 2.81 4.79
CA VAL A 334 6.85 1.94 5.52
C VAL A 334 5.53 2.67 5.65
N LEU A 335 4.47 2.08 5.11
CA LEU A 335 3.13 2.62 5.28
C LEU A 335 2.53 2.19 6.62
N SER A 336 1.52 2.91 7.10
CA SER A 336 0.74 2.57 8.29
C SER A 336 0.04 1.20 8.18
N SER A 337 -0.10 0.67 6.95
CA SER A 337 -0.58 -0.68 6.68
C SER A 337 0.45 -1.80 6.92
N GLY A 338 1.71 -1.45 7.20
CA GLY A 338 2.83 -2.38 7.19
C GLY A 338 3.33 -2.73 5.78
N TYR A 339 2.73 -2.17 4.72
CA TYR A 339 3.26 -2.31 3.37
C TYR A 339 4.56 -1.53 3.24
N VAL A 340 5.57 -2.18 2.66
CA VAL A 340 6.91 -1.62 2.49
C VAL A 340 7.17 -1.39 1.02
N VAL A 341 7.64 -0.19 0.70
CA VAL A 341 8.04 0.19 -0.66
C VAL A 341 9.49 0.62 -0.62
N PRO A 342 10.44 -0.23 -1.05
CA PRO A 342 11.83 0.14 -1.15
C PRO A 342 12.13 0.73 -2.53
N PHE A 343 12.94 1.78 -2.56
CA PHE A 343 13.50 2.38 -3.76
C PHE A 343 15.01 2.45 -3.64
N ILE A 344 15.72 1.92 -4.63
CA ILE A 344 17.18 1.97 -4.69
C ILE A 344 17.62 2.79 -5.89
N ASP A 345 18.63 3.64 -5.69
CA ASP A 345 19.17 4.51 -6.72
C ASP A 345 20.68 4.71 -6.57
N ASN A 346 21.28 5.26 -7.61
CA ASN A 346 22.71 5.57 -7.64
C ASN A 346 22.99 7.07 -7.65
N ALA A 347 22.10 7.88 -7.07
CA ALA A 347 22.27 9.33 -7.01
C ALA A 347 23.56 9.70 -6.26
N THR A 348 24.25 10.72 -6.76
CA THR A 348 25.38 11.37 -6.09
C THR A 348 25.03 12.83 -5.82
N VAL A 349 25.82 13.51 -5.00
CA VAL A 349 25.61 14.92 -4.62
C VAL A 349 25.57 15.87 -5.84
N GLU A 350 26.24 15.48 -6.93
CA GLU A 350 26.35 16.27 -8.17
C GLU A 350 25.26 15.91 -9.20
N ALA A 351 24.46 14.89 -8.94
CA ALA A 351 23.49 14.41 -9.90
C ALA A 351 22.26 15.32 -9.95
N THR A 352 21.77 15.63 -11.16
CA THR A 352 20.53 16.39 -11.30
C THR A 352 19.31 15.47 -11.14
N ALA A 353 18.23 15.97 -10.52
CA ALA A 353 17.00 15.20 -10.29
C ALA A 353 16.35 14.64 -11.57
N ALA A 354 16.72 15.14 -12.76
CA ALA A 354 16.22 14.67 -14.05
C ALA A 354 17.02 13.48 -14.62
N ASP A 355 18.27 13.29 -14.17
CA ASP A 355 19.20 12.33 -14.77
C ASP A 355 19.33 11.02 -13.96
N VAL A 356 18.84 10.99 -12.72
CA VAL A 356 18.92 9.79 -11.87
C VAL A 356 17.60 9.02 -11.87
N TYR A 357 17.67 7.79 -12.38
CA TYR A 357 16.61 6.80 -12.22
C TYR A 357 16.94 5.89 -11.05
N GLY A 358 15.99 5.74 -10.13
CA GLY A 358 15.93 4.67 -9.16
C GLY A 358 15.00 3.55 -9.63
N THR A 359 14.96 2.46 -8.87
CA THR A 359 13.99 1.38 -9.07
C THR A 359 13.42 0.89 -7.76
N SER A 360 12.18 0.40 -7.81
CA SER A 360 11.66 -0.43 -6.72
C SER A 360 12.32 -1.81 -6.75
N LEU A 361 12.55 -2.38 -5.57
CA LEU A 361 13.10 -3.73 -5.44
C LEU A 361 12.02 -4.80 -5.66
N GLY A 362 12.44 -5.99 -6.10
CA GLY A 362 11.61 -7.18 -6.10
C GLY A 362 11.30 -7.65 -4.68
N TYR A 363 10.31 -8.52 -4.53
CA TYR A 363 9.86 -9.00 -3.22
C TYR A 363 10.97 -9.69 -2.40
N ASP A 364 11.69 -10.63 -3.02
CA ASP A 364 12.71 -11.42 -2.32
C ASP A 364 13.88 -10.54 -1.84
N GLU A 365 14.34 -9.64 -2.71
CA GLU A 365 15.38 -8.68 -2.37
C GLU A 365 14.92 -7.69 -1.28
N THR A 366 13.66 -7.25 -1.32
CA THR A 366 13.05 -6.42 -0.28
C THR A 366 13.13 -7.11 1.08
N CYS A 367 12.68 -8.37 1.16
CA CYS A 367 12.69 -9.13 2.41
C CYS A 367 14.11 -9.32 2.96
N GLN A 368 15.07 -9.68 2.09
CA GLN A 368 16.47 -9.85 2.49
C GLN A 368 17.05 -8.55 3.04
N LYS A 369 16.86 -7.43 2.34
CA LYS A 369 17.34 -6.13 2.81
C LYS A 369 16.68 -5.73 4.12
N LEU A 370 15.37 -5.93 4.30
CA LEU A 370 14.68 -5.60 5.55
C LEU A 370 15.23 -6.39 6.75
N ILE A 371 15.60 -7.66 6.57
CA ILE A 371 16.27 -8.45 7.62
C ILE A 371 17.62 -7.81 7.99
N SER A 372 18.42 -7.46 6.97
CA SER A 372 19.72 -6.81 7.18
C SER A 372 19.57 -5.42 7.84
N ILE A 373 18.56 -4.64 7.45
CA ILE A 373 18.23 -3.34 8.04
C ILE A 373 17.81 -3.52 9.49
N ARG A 374 16.95 -4.50 9.81
CA ARG A 374 16.52 -4.76 11.19
C ARG A 374 17.70 -5.14 12.08
N ARG A 375 18.60 -5.99 11.58
CA ARG A 375 19.84 -6.35 12.27
C ARG A 375 20.68 -5.09 12.52
N LEU A 376 20.93 -4.32 11.47
CA LEU A 376 21.69 -3.07 11.55
C LEU A 376 21.07 -2.10 12.58
N CYS A 377 19.75 -1.90 12.55
CA CYS A 377 18.99 -1.03 13.46
C CYS A 377 19.08 -1.51 14.92
N SER A 378 18.84 -2.80 15.15
CA SER A 378 18.88 -3.39 16.50
C SER A 378 20.26 -3.17 17.15
N GLU A 379 21.32 -3.30 16.35
CA GLU A 379 22.69 -3.20 16.84
C GLU A 379 23.21 -1.77 16.98
N ILE A 380 22.57 -0.78 16.36
CA ILE A 380 22.78 0.66 16.65
C ILE A 380 21.88 1.16 17.80
N GLY A 381 21.17 0.24 18.49
CA GLY A 381 20.31 0.57 19.64
C GLY A 381 18.93 1.09 19.25
N PHE A 382 18.47 0.81 18.03
CA PHE A 382 17.19 1.23 17.51
C PHE A 382 16.18 0.06 17.47
N GLY A 383 15.06 0.21 18.17
CA GLY A 383 13.90 -0.69 18.05
C GLY A 383 13.00 -0.21 16.93
N LEU A 384 12.83 -1.03 15.89
CA LEU A 384 11.80 -0.87 14.87
C LEU A 384 10.44 -1.38 15.36
#